data_AF-A0A517TT84-F1
#
_entry.id   AF-A0A517TT84-F1
#
_cell.length_a   1.000
_cell.length_b   1.000
_cell.length_c   1.000
_cell.angle_alpha   90.00
_cell.angle_beta   90.00
_cell.angle_gamma   90.00
#
_symmetry.space_group_name_H-M   'P 1'
#
loop_
_entity.id
_entity.type
_entity.pdbx_description
1 polymer ?
#
loop_
_entity_poly.entity_id
_entity_poly.type
_entity_poly.pdbx_seq_one_letter_code
_entity_poly.pdbx_strand_id
1 'polypeptide(L)'
;MASRTNNRMARGFTLVELLVVIAIIGMLVALLLPAVQAAREAARRNSCVNNLKQIGLAVQTNHDSQKQYPMGRDNTVQSSTSWAFRLLPYLEKANIFQSFNKSFDVFDPANSTAMRTPVETYACPSRRTAAADRDFDNNDQPPVVRAAATLGDYAAVAGLDYMNGVIAVPGGPDGGARPDLRPDSTESGAIYSFSKIRDKDVTDGLSNTIAIGEKHKPQNPTNNNPDMLHYEQGDNAFLAGDSPKTIFAGTRFGGADSKVSGIAQGPDDGANTKFGSEHNGLTHFMFLDGHIKGLKNDIDYQVFNAAGTIGGDEIIPEDAL
;
A
#
# COMPACT_ATOMS: atom_id res chain seq x y z
N MET A 1 -79.47 -25.06 9.55
CA MET A 1 -78.10 -24.53 9.78
C MET A 1 -77.77 -23.58 8.64
N ALA A 2 -77.83 -22.26 8.85
CA ALA A 2 -77.48 -21.26 7.84
C ALA A 2 -76.14 -20.61 8.24
N SER A 3 -75.12 -20.80 7.40
CA SER A 3 -73.78 -20.24 7.56
C SER A 3 -73.80 -18.73 7.29
N ARG A 4 -73.41 -17.92 8.28
CA ARG A 4 -73.20 -16.47 8.09
C ARG A 4 -71.80 -16.25 7.52
N THR A 5 -71.72 -15.96 6.22
CA THR A 5 -70.50 -15.47 5.58
C THR A 5 -70.28 -14.00 5.96
N ASN A 6 -69.30 -13.76 6.85
CA ASN A 6 -68.85 -12.40 7.18
C ASN A 6 -68.16 -11.80 5.95
N ASN A 7 -68.90 -11.00 5.18
CA ASN A 7 -68.37 -10.25 4.05
C ASN A 7 -67.50 -9.10 4.58
N ARG A 8 -66.20 -9.35 4.75
CA ARG A 8 -65.23 -8.29 5.07
C ARG A 8 -65.14 -7.37 3.85
N MET A 9 -65.71 -6.18 3.94
CA MET A 9 -65.50 -5.12 2.96
C MET A 9 -63.99 -4.85 2.85
N ALA A 10 -63.40 -5.24 1.72
CA ALA A 10 -62.05 -4.85 1.37
C ALA A 10 -62.06 -3.33 1.12
N ARG A 11 -61.35 -2.57 1.94
CA ARG A 11 -61.14 -1.13 1.70
C ARG A 11 -60.27 -1.00 0.45
N GLY A 12 -60.78 -0.31 -0.58
CA GLY A 12 -60.01 0.01 -1.78
C GLY A 12 -58.94 1.05 -1.44
N PHE A 13 -57.72 0.82 -1.91
CA PHE A 13 -56.60 1.74 -1.74
C PHE A 13 -56.71 2.87 -2.78
N THR A 14 -56.61 4.13 -2.37
CA THR A 14 -56.67 5.25 -3.31
C THR A 14 -55.30 5.49 -3.95
N LEU A 15 -55.30 5.96 -5.20
CA LEU A 15 -54.06 6.30 -5.93
C LEU A 15 -53.22 7.32 -5.16
N VAL A 16 -53.88 8.25 -4.45
CA VAL A 16 -53.22 9.28 -3.63
C VAL A 16 -52.51 8.67 -2.43
N GLU A 17 -53.12 7.73 -1.72
CA GLU A 17 -52.48 7.03 -0.59
C GLU A 17 -51.22 6.28 -1.04
N LEU A 18 -51.26 5.63 -2.21
CA LEU A 18 -50.07 4.99 -2.78
C LEU A 18 -48.97 6.01 -3.08
N LEU A 19 -49.34 7.12 -3.71
CA LEU A 19 -48.41 8.15 -4.15
C LEU A 19 -47.72 8.83 -2.95
N VAL A 20 -48.44 9.08 -1.86
CA VAL A 20 -47.86 9.65 -0.63
C VAL A 20 -46.86 8.68 0.01
N VAL A 21 -47.19 7.39 0.08
CA VAL A 21 -46.30 6.39 0.69
C VAL A 21 -45.01 6.25 -0.11
N ILE A 22 -45.08 6.15 -1.44
CA ILE A 22 -43.87 6.09 -2.27
C ILE A 22 -43.06 7.39 -2.19
N ALA A 23 -43.71 8.56 -2.06
CA ALA A 23 -43.02 9.83 -1.91
C ALA A 23 -42.24 9.90 -0.58
N ILE A 24 -42.84 9.45 0.53
CA ILE A 24 -42.19 9.39 1.84
C ILE A 24 -41.01 8.40 1.81
N ILE A 25 -41.21 7.19 1.28
CA ILE A 25 -40.14 6.19 1.16
C ILE A 25 -39.00 6.73 0.27
N GLY A 26 -39.34 7.36 -0.87
CA GLY A 26 -38.36 7.96 -1.77
C GLY A 26 -37.53 9.05 -1.09
N MET A 27 -38.16 9.93 -0.32
CA MET A 27 -37.47 10.97 0.46
C MET A 27 -36.57 10.36 1.54
N LEU A 28 -37.05 9.36 2.29
CA LEU A 28 -36.25 8.69 3.32
C LEU A 28 -35.02 7.99 2.70
N VAL A 29 -35.19 7.27 1.60
CA VAL A 29 -34.09 6.59 0.90
C VAL A 29 -33.09 7.61 0.33
N ALA A 30 -33.56 8.71 -0.25
CA ALA A 30 -32.71 9.77 -0.79
C ALA A 30 -31.82 10.41 0.30
N LEU A 31 -32.33 10.55 1.53
CA LEU A 31 -31.56 11.08 2.66
C LEU A 31 -30.63 10.03 3.28
N LEU A 32 -31.03 8.75 3.28
CA LEU A 32 -30.24 7.67 3.89
C LEU A 32 -29.09 7.20 3.00
N LEU A 33 -29.24 7.20 1.67
CA LEU A 33 -28.24 6.64 0.76
C LEU A 33 -26.87 7.35 0.88
N PRO A 34 -26.76 8.69 0.87
CA PRO A 34 -25.48 9.36 1.07
C PRO A 34 -24.84 9.04 2.43
N ALA A 35 -25.66 8.95 3.48
CA ALA A 35 -25.20 8.64 4.83
C ALA A 35 -24.64 7.21 4.94
N VAL A 36 -25.33 6.21 4.36
CA VAL A 36 -24.85 4.83 4.36
C VAL A 36 -23.54 4.69 3.59
N GLN A 37 -23.37 5.40 2.48
CA GLN A 37 -22.10 5.35 1.72
C GLN A 37 -20.95 6.01 2.48
N ALA A 38 -21.19 7.17 3.10
CA ALA A 38 -20.19 7.83 3.95
C ALA A 38 -19.77 6.94 5.13
N ALA A 39 -20.73 6.27 5.78
CA ALA A 39 -20.45 5.34 6.87
C ALA A 39 -19.64 4.12 6.41
N ARG A 40 -19.95 3.55 5.23
CA ARG A 40 -19.19 2.44 4.64
C ARG A 40 -17.76 2.83 4.33
N GLU A 41 -17.55 4.02 3.77
CA GLU A 41 -16.21 4.51 3.45
C GLU A 41 -15.39 4.79 4.72
N ALA A 42 -16.01 5.38 5.75
CA ALA A 42 -15.36 5.55 7.04
C ALA A 42 -14.95 4.20 7.66
N ALA A 43 -15.78 3.16 7.52
CA ALA A 43 -15.43 1.82 7.98
C ALA A 43 -14.26 1.21 7.19
N ARG A 44 -14.23 1.35 5.86
CA ARG A 44 -13.10 0.90 5.02
C ARG A 44 -11.81 1.63 5.37
N ARG A 45 -11.87 2.93 5.62
CA ARG A 45 -10.73 3.72 6.11
C ARG A 45 -10.20 3.20 7.44
N ASN A 46 -11.10 2.91 8.39
CA ASN A 46 -10.69 2.34 9.67
C ASN A 46 -10.03 0.97 9.50
N SER A 47 -10.48 0.15 8.53
CA SER A 47 -9.82 -1.10 8.18
C SER A 47 -8.41 -0.87 7.63
N CYS A 48 -8.19 0.10 6.74
CA CYS A 48 -6.84 0.45 6.26
C CYS A 48 -5.90 0.90 7.38
N VAL A 49 -6.40 1.73 8.31
CA VAL A 49 -5.65 2.14 9.49
C VAL A 49 -5.31 0.93 10.37
N ASN A 50 -6.24 -0.01 10.54
CA ASN A 50 -5.99 -1.24 11.30
C ASN A 50 -4.97 -2.16 10.61
N ASN A 51 -5.00 -2.27 9.28
CA ASN A 51 -3.99 -2.97 8.51
C ASN A 51 -2.60 -2.36 8.75
N LEU A 52 -2.46 -1.02 8.64
CA LEU A 52 -1.21 -0.33 8.96
C LEU A 52 -0.77 -0.55 10.41
N LYS A 53 -1.69 -0.61 11.39
CA LYS A 53 -1.36 -0.96 12.77
C LYS A 53 -0.83 -2.38 12.90
N GLN A 54 -1.42 -3.36 12.22
CA GLN A 54 -0.92 -4.74 12.22
C GLN A 54 0.46 -4.83 11.58
N ILE A 55 0.67 -4.13 10.46
CA ILE A 55 1.97 -4.04 9.80
C ILE A 55 2.99 -3.34 10.73
N GLY A 56 2.59 -2.25 11.39
CA GLY A 56 3.39 -1.53 12.38
C GLY A 56 3.85 -2.43 13.52
N LEU A 57 2.93 -3.18 14.13
CA LEU A 57 3.25 -4.16 15.15
C LEU A 57 4.22 -5.24 14.64
N ALA A 58 4.02 -5.71 13.41
CA ALA A 58 4.91 -6.69 12.78
C ALA A 58 6.32 -6.10 12.56
N VAL A 59 6.43 -4.84 12.15
CA VAL A 59 7.71 -4.13 12.02
C VAL A 59 8.41 -3.99 13.36
N GLN A 60 7.70 -3.56 14.41
CA GLN A 60 8.26 -3.46 15.76
C GLN A 60 8.75 -4.81 16.28
N THR A 61 7.95 -5.87 16.10
CA THR A 61 8.32 -7.22 16.54
C THR A 61 9.51 -7.78 15.74
N ASN A 62 9.56 -7.50 14.43
CA ASN A 62 10.72 -7.81 13.60
C ASN A 62 11.97 -7.08 14.12
N HIS A 63 11.87 -5.77 14.37
CA HIS A 63 12.94 -4.95 14.91
C HIS A 63 13.43 -5.45 16.27
N ASP A 64 12.52 -5.75 17.19
CA ASP A 64 12.86 -6.27 18.52
C ASP A 64 13.63 -7.60 18.45
N SER A 65 13.27 -8.47 17.52
CA SER A 65 13.92 -9.77 17.34
C SER A 65 15.23 -9.72 16.57
N GLN A 66 15.30 -8.93 15.49
CA GLN A 66 16.46 -8.85 14.59
C GLN A 66 17.43 -7.72 14.94
N LYS A 67 17.03 -6.80 15.83
CA LYS A 67 17.75 -5.57 16.21
C LYS A 67 18.01 -4.62 15.04
N GLN A 68 17.17 -4.71 14.01
CA GLN A 68 17.15 -3.84 12.83
C GLN A 68 15.76 -3.88 12.20
N TYR A 69 15.33 -2.79 11.58
CA TYR A 69 14.10 -2.74 10.80
C TYR A 69 14.15 -3.74 9.64
N PRO A 70 12.99 -4.20 9.14
CA PRO A 70 12.97 -5.18 8.07
C PRO A 70 13.72 -4.64 6.85
N MET A 71 14.58 -5.48 6.30
CA MET A 71 15.27 -5.17 5.05
C MET A 71 14.25 -5.09 3.91
N GLY A 72 14.37 -4.05 3.09
CA GLY A 72 13.50 -3.85 1.93
C GLY A 72 13.57 -4.98 0.90
N ARG A 73 14.80 -5.29 0.45
CA ARG A 73 15.14 -6.37 -0.49
C ARG A 73 16.52 -6.90 -0.15
N ASP A 74 16.76 -8.19 -0.32
CA ASP A 74 18.09 -8.82 -0.10
C ASP A 74 18.87 -9.07 -1.39
N ASN A 75 18.26 -8.85 -2.55
CA ASN A 75 18.90 -8.96 -3.84
C ASN A 75 18.24 -8.04 -4.87
N THR A 76 18.91 -7.78 -5.99
CA THR A 76 18.37 -7.08 -7.17
C THR A 76 17.98 -8.04 -8.29
N VAL A 77 18.05 -9.35 -8.06
CA VAL A 77 17.68 -10.39 -9.03
C VAL A 77 16.43 -11.15 -8.58
N GLN A 78 15.91 -11.96 -9.48
CA GLN A 78 14.68 -12.76 -9.43
C GLN A 78 14.53 -13.80 -8.28
N SER A 79 15.44 -13.79 -7.31
CA SER A 79 15.35 -14.57 -6.06
C SER A 79 15.03 -13.70 -4.83
N SER A 80 14.95 -12.38 -5.01
CA SER A 80 14.78 -11.41 -3.92
C SER A 80 13.40 -11.48 -3.27
N THR A 81 13.34 -11.32 -1.96
CA THR A 81 12.08 -11.22 -1.19
C THR A 81 11.90 -9.82 -0.61
N SER A 82 10.66 -9.33 -0.62
CA SER A 82 10.34 -7.98 -0.15
C SER A 82 10.28 -7.88 1.38
N TRP A 83 10.28 -6.65 1.90
CA TRP A 83 10.00 -6.37 3.32
C TRP A 83 8.69 -7.02 3.76
N ALA A 84 7.66 -7.00 2.90
CA ALA A 84 6.35 -7.55 3.20
C ALA A 84 6.39 -9.07 3.41
N PHE A 85 7.20 -9.79 2.64
CA PHE A 85 7.43 -11.22 2.84
C PHE A 85 8.13 -11.50 4.19
N ARG A 86 9.10 -10.67 4.58
CA ARG A 86 9.83 -10.82 5.85
C ARG A 86 8.97 -10.58 7.09
N LEU A 87 7.87 -9.85 6.95
CA LEU A 87 6.94 -9.58 8.03
C LEU A 87 5.92 -10.70 8.27
N LEU A 88 5.77 -11.66 7.33
CA LEU A 88 4.77 -12.74 7.44
C LEU A 88 4.80 -13.53 8.75
N PRO A 89 5.96 -13.89 9.34
CA PRO A 89 6.00 -14.57 10.64
C PRO A 89 5.36 -13.76 11.77
N TYR A 90 5.41 -12.43 11.68
CA TYR A 90 4.90 -11.49 12.68
C TYR A 90 3.45 -11.05 12.39
N LEU A 91 2.87 -11.51 11.28
CA LEU A 91 1.47 -11.28 10.87
C LEU A 91 0.60 -12.54 10.96
N GLU A 92 1.04 -13.52 11.78
CA GLU A 92 0.39 -14.83 11.89
C GLU A 92 0.26 -15.54 10.52
N LYS A 93 1.27 -15.38 9.66
CA LYS A 93 1.39 -16.04 8.34
C LYS A 93 2.67 -16.88 8.26
N ALA A 94 3.07 -17.48 9.38
CA ALA A 94 4.28 -18.31 9.47
C ALA A 94 4.25 -19.51 8.51
N ASN A 95 3.08 -20.07 8.23
CA ASN A 95 2.90 -21.15 7.26
C ASN A 95 3.25 -20.72 5.82
N ILE A 96 2.86 -19.51 5.41
CA ILE A 96 3.22 -18.95 4.09
C ILE A 96 4.74 -18.75 4.04
N PHE A 97 5.31 -18.13 5.07
CA PHE A 97 6.75 -17.89 5.16
C PHE A 97 7.58 -19.19 5.08
N GLN A 98 7.19 -20.23 5.82
CA GLN A 98 7.89 -21.52 5.87
C GLN A 98 7.79 -22.31 4.56
N SER A 99 6.80 -22.02 3.71
CA SER A 99 6.64 -22.67 2.41
C SER A 99 7.66 -22.20 1.36
N PHE A 100 8.42 -21.13 1.65
CA PHE A 100 9.41 -20.59 0.73
C PHE A 100 10.68 -21.44 0.70
N ASN A 101 11.05 -21.88 -0.49
CA ASN A 101 12.29 -22.56 -0.77
C ASN A 101 13.29 -21.62 -1.44
N LYS A 102 14.27 -21.17 -0.66
CA LYS A 102 15.37 -20.29 -1.11
C LYS A 102 16.27 -20.86 -2.21
N SER A 103 16.12 -22.14 -2.55
CA SER A 103 16.90 -22.78 -3.61
C SER A 103 16.35 -22.46 -5.01
N PHE A 104 15.15 -21.86 -5.08
CA PHE A 104 14.46 -21.51 -6.31
C PHE A 104 14.09 -20.03 -6.32
N ASP A 105 13.92 -19.48 -7.52
CA ASP A 105 13.47 -18.11 -7.73
C ASP A 105 12.03 -17.90 -7.24
N VAL A 106 11.64 -16.64 -7.05
CA VAL A 106 10.31 -16.32 -6.47
C VAL A 106 9.15 -16.72 -7.37
N PHE A 107 9.35 -16.77 -8.68
CA PHE A 107 8.31 -17.16 -9.64
C PHE A 107 8.25 -18.68 -9.89
N ASP A 108 9.24 -19.44 -9.38
CA ASP A 108 9.29 -20.89 -9.57
C ASP A 108 8.03 -21.56 -9.02
N PRO A 109 7.45 -22.57 -9.70
CA PRO A 109 6.30 -23.31 -9.19
C PRO A 109 6.48 -23.85 -7.76
N ALA A 110 7.71 -24.21 -7.36
CA ALA A 110 8.03 -24.64 -6.00
C ALA A 110 7.74 -23.57 -4.93
N ASN A 111 7.78 -22.29 -5.29
CA ASN A 111 7.50 -21.15 -4.41
C ASN A 111 6.06 -20.60 -4.57
N SER A 112 5.19 -21.30 -5.30
CA SER A 112 3.81 -20.86 -5.54
C SER A 112 3.03 -20.64 -4.25
N THR A 113 3.13 -21.50 -3.24
CA THR A 113 2.44 -21.28 -1.96
C THR A 113 2.93 -20.01 -1.25
N ALA A 114 4.24 -19.77 -1.25
CA ALA A 114 4.84 -18.63 -0.56
C ALA A 114 4.46 -17.29 -1.19
N MET A 115 4.43 -17.23 -2.53
CA MET A 115 4.29 -15.97 -3.25
C MET A 115 2.86 -15.69 -3.72
N ARG A 116 2.01 -16.72 -3.81
CA ARG A 116 0.66 -16.65 -4.39
C ARG A 116 -0.46 -16.80 -3.37
N THR A 117 -0.16 -16.94 -2.08
CA THR A 117 -1.20 -16.99 -1.05
C THR A 117 -1.59 -15.57 -0.63
N PRO A 118 -2.84 -15.13 -0.86
CA PRO A 118 -3.28 -13.78 -0.52
C PRO A 118 -3.13 -13.46 0.98
N VAL A 119 -2.74 -12.23 1.30
CA VAL A 119 -2.62 -11.72 2.67
C VAL A 119 -3.53 -10.53 2.85
N GLU A 120 -4.63 -10.72 3.59
CA GLU A 120 -5.69 -9.71 3.76
C GLU A 120 -5.19 -8.39 4.35
N THR A 121 -4.23 -8.47 5.29
CA THR A 121 -3.61 -7.29 5.92
C THR A 121 -2.91 -6.37 4.92
N TYR A 122 -2.52 -6.86 3.73
CA TYR A 122 -1.90 -6.04 2.69
C TYR A 122 -2.88 -5.47 1.67
N ALA A 123 -4.18 -5.78 1.78
CA ALA A 123 -5.19 -5.29 0.85
C ALA A 123 -6.01 -4.13 1.46
N CYS A 124 -6.11 -3.03 0.73
CA CYS A 124 -7.01 -1.93 1.04
C CYS A 124 -8.43 -2.29 0.59
N PRO A 125 -9.42 -2.42 1.50
CA PRO A 125 -10.79 -2.79 1.13
C PRO A 125 -11.53 -1.75 0.28
N SER A 126 -11.06 -0.50 0.21
CA SER A 126 -11.59 0.49 -0.76
C SER A 126 -11.06 0.25 -2.17
N ARG A 127 -9.88 -0.36 -2.31
CA ARG A 127 -9.29 -0.68 -3.61
C ARG A 127 -9.69 -2.05 -4.12
N ARG A 128 -9.58 -3.08 -3.28
CA ARG A 128 -9.69 -4.49 -3.70
C ARG A 128 -9.88 -5.47 -2.55
N THR A 129 -10.35 -6.65 -2.92
CA THR A 129 -10.21 -7.86 -2.10
C THR A 129 -8.80 -8.42 -2.28
N ALA A 130 -8.24 -9.02 -1.22
CA ALA A 130 -6.99 -9.75 -1.33
C ALA A 130 -7.11 -10.90 -2.34
N ALA A 131 -6.15 -10.99 -3.25
CA ALA A 131 -6.10 -12.00 -4.30
C ALA A 131 -4.64 -12.27 -4.70
N ALA A 132 -4.47 -13.26 -5.57
CA ALA A 132 -3.21 -13.57 -6.21
C ALA A 132 -3.44 -13.69 -7.72
N ASP A 133 -3.23 -12.60 -8.44
CA ASP A 133 -3.56 -12.44 -9.85
C ASP A 133 -2.59 -11.47 -10.57
N ARG A 134 -1.44 -11.15 -9.97
CA ARG A 134 -0.41 -10.27 -10.56
C ARG A 134 0.79 -11.00 -11.07
N ASP A 135 1.41 -10.42 -12.08
CA ASP A 135 2.60 -11.02 -12.66
C ASP A 135 3.85 -10.82 -11.80
N PHE A 136 4.79 -11.74 -12.00
CA PHE A 136 6.17 -11.63 -11.54
C PHE A 136 7.04 -10.98 -12.62
N ASP A 137 6.50 -10.02 -13.37
CA ASP A 137 7.23 -9.37 -14.45
C ASP A 137 8.59 -8.84 -13.95
N ASN A 138 9.65 -9.43 -14.50
CA ASN A 138 11.01 -9.40 -13.99
C ASN A 138 12.05 -8.96 -15.02
N ASN A 139 11.58 -8.53 -16.19
CA ASN A 139 12.42 -8.17 -17.31
C ASN A 139 11.91 -6.93 -18.05
N ASP A 140 10.92 -6.23 -17.48
CA ASP A 140 10.25 -5.07 -18.08
C ASP A 140 9.71 -5.39 -19.49
N GLN A 141 9.34 -6.64 -19.75
CA GLN A 141 8.77 -7.10 -21.02
C GLN A 141 7.40 -7.76 -20.81
N PRO A 142 6.53 -7.74 -21.84
CA PRO A 142 5.27 -8.47 -21.81
C PRO A 142 5.48 -9.91 -21.33
N PRO A 143 4.80 -10.32 -20.25
CA PRO A 143 5.03 -11.62 -19.64
C PRO A 143 4.60 -12.73 -20.60
N VAL A 144 5.52 -13.68 -20.82
CA VAL A 144 5.25 -14.86 -21.66
C VAL A 144 4.26 -15.81 -20.98
N VAL A 145 4.27 -15.84 -19.64
CA VAL A 145 3.32 -16.59 -18.80
C VAL A 145 2.88 -15.69 -17.66
N ARG A 146 1.57 -15.44 -17.55
CA ARG A 146 1.00 -14.73 -16.40
C ARG A 146 1.00 -15.64 -15.18
N ALA A 147 2.06 -15.56 -14.38
CA ALA A 147 2.04 -16.17 -13.06
C ALA A 147 1.20 -15.27 -12.12
N ALA A 148 0.65 -15.86 -11.06
CA ALA A 148 -0.36 -15.21 -10.23
C ALA A 148 0.19 -14.95 -8.82
N ALA A 149 0.68 -13.76 -8.54
CA ALA A 149 1.32 -13.36 -7.29
C ALA A 149 0.38 -12.55 -6.40
N THR A 150 0.67 -12.59 -5.10
CA THR A 150 -0.05 -11.84 -4.07
C THR A 150 0.09 -10.33 -4.27
N LEU A 151 -1.01 -9.62 -4.03
CA LEU A 151 -1.16 -8.18 -4.14
C LEU A 151 -0.76 -7.45 -2.84
N GLY A 152 -0.49 -6.13 -2.93
CA GLY A 152 -0.33 -5.27 -1.75
C GLY A 152 -0.53 -3.79 -2.04
N ASP A 153 -1.15 -3.09 -1.08
CA ASP A 153 -1.60 -1.69 -1.20
C ASP A 153 -0.81 -0.70 -0.34
N TYR A 154 0.29 -1.17 0.24
CA TYR A 154 1.16 -0.41 1.10
C TYR A 154 2.58 -0.39 0.52
N ALA A 155 3.31 0.68 0.74
CA ALA A 155 4.70 0.79 0.33
C ALA A 155 5.56 1.16 1.52
N ALA A 156 6.76 0.62 1.58
CA ALA A 156 7.77 1.09 2.50
C ALA A 156 8.35 2.43 2.01
N VAL A 157 8.64 3.31 2.96
CA VAL A 157 9.31 4.58 2.73
C VAL A 157 10.80 4.31 2.62
N ALA A 158 11.30 4.29 1.38
CA ALA A 158 12.72 4.06 1.11
C ALA A 158 13.57 5.31 1.38
N GLY A 159 12.93 6.47 1.56
CA GLY A 159 13.55 7.78 1.75
C GLY A 159 13.00 8.79 0.74
N LEU A 160 13.85 9.72 0.32
CA LEU A 160 13.50 10.68 -0.74
C LEU A 160 13.23 9.96 -2.07
N ASP A 161 13.97 8.89 -2.38
CA ASP A 161 13.84 8.10 -3.60
C ASP A 161 13.47 6.64 -3.29
N TYR A 162 12.55 6.08 -4.07
CA TYR A 162 12.11 4.69 -3.96
C TYR A 162 13.23 3.67 -4.32
N MET A 163 14.25 4.10 -5.07
CA MET A 163 15.40 3.28 -5.47
C MET A 163 16.57 3.29 -4.49
N ASN A 164 16.41 3.88 -3.30
CA ASN A 164 17.46 3.91 -2.29
C ASN A 164 18.05 2.52 -1.97
N GLY A 165 19.38 2.49 -1.82
CA GLY A 165 20.19 1.28 -1.61
C GLY A 165 20.60 0.54 -2.89
N VAL A 166 20.24 1.07 -4.06
CA VAL A 166 20.58 0.52 -5.39
C VAL A 166 21.23 1.61 -6.23
N ILE A 167 22.40 1.37 -6.82
CA ILE A 167 23.01 2.29 -7.79
C ILE A 167 22.90 1.66 -9.18
N ALA A 168 22.28 2.35 -10.15
CA ALA A 168 22.29 1.90 -11.54
C ALA A 168 23.72 1.87 -12.13
N VAL A 169 24.09 0.78 -12.79
CA VAL A 169 25.31 0.57 -13.58
C VAL A 169 24.94 0.12 -15.00
N PRO A 170 25.54 0.63 -16.09
CA PRO A 170 25.09 0.26 -17.43
C PRO A 170 25.10 -1.27 -17.73
N GLY A 171 23.93 -1.84 -18.11
CA GLY A 171 23.84 -3.14 -18.81
C GLY A 171 23.40 -4.41 -18.05
N GLY A 172 22.90 -4.35 -16.81
CA GLY A 172 22.26 -5.51 -16.15
C GLY A 172 20.72 -5.42 -16.12
N PRO A 173 20.02 -6.46 -15.60
CA PRO A 173 18.62 -6.29 -15.16
C PRO A 173 18.62 -5.22 -14.06
N ASP A 174 17.65 -4.29 -14.08
CA ASP A 174 17.71 -3.03 -13.32
C ASP A 174 18.94 -2.17 -13.62
N GLY A 175 19.51 -2.28 -14.82
CA GLY A 175 20.73 -1.58 -15.20
C GLY A 175 21.85 -1.87 -14.20
N GLY A 176 22.37 -3.10 -14.18
CA GLY A 176 23.72 -3.45 -13.66
C GLY A 176 23.97 -3.13 -12.19
N ALA A 177 22.92 -2.93 -11.41
CA ALA A 177 23.04 -2.23 -10.16
C ALA A 177 23.97 -2.90 -9.12
N ARG A 178 24.84 -2.12 -8.48
CA ARG A 178 25.62 -2.63 -7.33
C ARG A 178 24.79 -2.50 -6.05
N PRO A 179 24.65 -3.58 -5.26
CA PRO A 179 24.28 -3.45 -3.86
C PRO A 179 25.32 -2.60 -3.13
N ASP A 180 24.92 -2.00 -2.02
CA ASP A 180 25.83 -1.47 -0.99
C ASP A 180 26.38 -0.05 -1.21
N LEU A 181 25.48 0.92 -1.35
CA LEU A 181 25.66 2.16 -0.61
C LEU A 181 24.53 2.23 0.42
N ARG A 182 24.90 2.31 1.70
CA ARG A 182 24.01 2.96 2.68
C ARG A 182 23.82 4.39 2.14
N PRO A 183 22.62 4.77 1.67
CA PRO A 183 22.39 6.14 1.24
C PRO A 183 22.62 7.06 2.44
N ASP A 184 22.88 8.33 2.18
CA ASP A 184 23.00 9.32 3.24
C ASP A 184 21.75 9.24 4.15
N SER A 185 21.93 9.38 5.46
CA SER A 185 20.79 9.43 6.39
C SER A 185 19.81 10.56 6.05
N THR A 186 20.31 11.63 5.41
CA THR A 186 19.54 12.76 4.87
C THR A 186 18.76 12.44 3.59
N GLU A 187 18.92 11.23 3.04
CA GLU A 187 18.21 10.79 1.84
C GLU A 187 17.45 9.47 2.03
N SER A 188 17.84 8.65 3.01
CA SER A 188 17.31 7.31 3.23
C SER A 188 16.21 7.26 4.29
N GLY A 189 15.22 6.41 4.05
CA GLY A 189 14.25 5.95 5.03
C GLY A 189 14.78 4.74 5.81
N ALA A 190 13.93 4.14 6.65
CA ALA A 190 14.33 2.96 7.44
C ALA A 190 14.31 1.64 6.64
N ILE A 191 13.44 1.55 5.63
CA ILE A 191 13.16 0.30 4.89
C ILE A 191 13.40 0.56 3.41
N TYR A 192 14.59 0.18 2.93
CA TYR A 192 15.02 0.31 1.54
C TYR A 192 15.81 -0.93 1.10
N SER A 193 16.23 -1.01 -0.16
CA SER A 193 16.99 -2.17 -0.65
C SER A 193 18.29 -2.37 0.15
N PHE A 194 18.54 -3.58 0.65
CA PHE A 194 19.70 -3.93 1.48
C PHE A 194 19.80 -3.18 2.83
N SER A 195 18.74 -2.51 3.29
CA SER A 195 18.75 -1.75 4.54
C SER A 195 19.06 -2.62 5.77
N LYS A 196 19.77 -2.01 6.73
CA LYS A 196 20.12 -2.57 8.05
C LYS A 196 20.02 -1.48 9.12
N ILE A 197 18.92 -0.71 9.07
CA ILE A 197 18.69 0.45 9.95
C ILE A 197 18.23 -0.03 11.33
N ARG A 198 18.66 0.68 12.38
CA ARG A 198 18.34 0.42 13.78
C ARG A 198 17.87 1.72 14.42
N ASP A 199 17.24 1.67 15.59
CA ASP A 199 16.79 2.90 16.28
C ASP A 199 17.88 3.96 16.41
N LYS A 200 19.11 3.57 16.78
CA LYS A 200 20.23 4.51 16.94
C LYS A 200 20.72 5.15 15.64
N ASP A 201 20.31 4.60 14.50
CA ASP A 201 20.63 5.12 13.18
C ASP A 201 19.56 6.15 12.71
N VAL A 202 18.48 6.34 13.48
CA VAL A 202 17.42 7.32 13.24
C VAL A 202 17.60 8.51 14.17
N THR A 203 18.14 9.62 13.66
CA THR A 203 18.44 10.82 14.44
C THR A 203 17.27 11.81 14.50
N ASP A 204 16.36 11.78 13.52
CA ASP A 204 15.21 12.70 13.44
C ASP A 204 14.06 12.35 14.41
N GLY A 205 14.17 11.21 15.08
CA GLY A 205 13.22 10.71 16.07
C GLY A 205 12.20 9.72 15.50
N LEU A 206 11.98 8.60 16.20
CA LEU A 206 11.11 7.51 15.75
C LEU A 206 9.65 7.94 15.54
N SER A 207 9.17 8.92 16.32
CA SER A 207 7.82 9.48 16.20
C SER A 207 7.66 10.49 15.07
N ASN A 208 8.76 10.90 14.42
CA ASN A 208 8.74 11.87 13.31
C ASN A 208 9.03 11.21 11.96
N THR A 209 9.66 10.03 11.97
CA THR A 209 10.02 9.31 10.76
C THR A 209 8.93 8.32 10.34
N ILE A 210 8.42 8.48 9.11
CA ILE A 210 7.47 7.53 8.49
C ILE A 210 8.21 6.32 7.92
N ALA A 211 7.57 5.15 8.02
CA ALA A 211 8.15 3.86 7.64
C ALA A 211 7.38 3.15 6.53
N ILE A 212 6.05 3.14 6.62
CA ILE A 212 5.16 2.47 5.65
C ILE A 212 3.93 3.35 5.43
N GLY A 213 3.52 3.51 4.18
CA GLY A 213 2.36 4.33 3.80
C GLY A 213 1.40 3.61 2.87
N GLU A 214 0.19 4.15 2.73
CA GLU A 214 -0.75 3.77 1.68
C GLU A 214 -0.15 4.12 0.31
N LYS A 215 -0.08 3.12 -0.58
CA LYS A 215 0.56 3.27 -1.88
C LYS A 215 -0.42 3.79 -2.93
N HIS A 216 0.01 4.74 -3.74
CA HIS A 216 -0.76 5.17 -4.91
C HIS A 216 -0.71 4.11 -6.02
N LYS A 217 -1.87 3.83 -6.60
CA LYS A 217 -2.00 3.00 -7.80
C LYS A 217 -2.68 3.85 -8.88
N PRO A 218 -1.96 4.29 -9.92
CA PRO A 218 -2.55 5.15 -10.94
C PRO A 218 -3.64 4.40 -11.72
N GLN A 219 -4.81 5.00 -11.90
CA GLN A 219 -5.84 4.42 -12.77
C GLN A 219 -5.42 4.50 -14.24
N ASN A 220 -4.81 5.64 -14.61
CA ASN A 220 -4.29 5.94 -15.93
C ASN A 220 -2.78 6.23 -15.81
N PRO A 221 -1.91 5.21 -15.79
CA PRO A 221 -0.47 5.42 -15.70
C PRO A 221 0.04 6.21 -16.90
N THR A 222 1.15 6.96 -16.71
CA THR A 222 1.76 7.80 -17.76
C THR A 222 2.12 6.99 -19.01
N ASN A 223 2.62 5.77 -18.84
CA ASN A 223 2.70 4.78 -19.90
C ASN A 223 1.52 3.81 -19.75
N ASN A 224 0.74 3.63 -20.81
CA ASN A 224 -0.50 2.87 -20.78
C ASN A 224 -0.47 1.62 -21.67
N ASN A 225 0.71 1.01 -21.82
CA ASN A 225 0.85 -0.25 -22.55
C ASN A 225 -0.11 -1.32 -21.94
N PRO A 226 -1.13 -1.79 -22.69
CA PRO A 226 -2.12 -2.73 -22.18
C PRO A 226 -1.51 -4.06 -21.72
N ASP A 227 -0.43 -4.50 -22.37
CA ASP A 227 0.23 -5.76 -22.04
C ASP A 227 1.03 -5.68 -20.73
N MET A 228 1.38 -4.46 -20.31
CA MET A 228 2.22 -4.16 -19.14
C MET A 228 1.49 -3.29 -18.12
N LEU A 229 0.15 -3.24 -18.16
CA LEU A 229 -0.60 -2.28 -17.34
C LEU A 229 -0.32 -2.43 -15.84
N HIS A 230 -0.22 -3.67 -15.34
CA HIS A 230 0.11 -3.96 -13.94
C HIS A 230 1.50 -3.41 -13.57
N TYR A 231 2.48 -3.61 -14.45
CA TYR A 231 3.82 -3.04 -14.31
C TYR A 231 3.79 -1.51 -14.28
N GLU A 232 3.07 -0.88 -15.21
CA GLU A 232 2.96 0.58 -15.29
C GLU A 232 2.16 1.18 -14.12
N GLN A 233 1.29 0.41 -13.49
CA GLN A 233 0.64 0.77 -12.24
C GLN A 233 1.50 0.50 -10.99
N GLY A 234 2.66 -0.13 -11.15
CA GLY A 234 3.48 -0.61 -10.04
C GLY A 234 2.80 -1.72 -9.23
N ASP A 235 1.75 -2.36 -9.75
CA ASP A 235 0.91 -3.33 -9.03
C ASP A 235 1.32 -4.78 -9.39
N ASN A 236 2.58 -5.14 -9.17
CA ASN A 236 3.16 -6.46 -9.49
C ASN A 236 3.16 -7.41 -8.26
N ALA A 237 3.95 -8.48 -8.33
CA ALA A 237 4.20 -9.40 -7.23
C ALA A 237 4.72 -8.72 -5.95
N PHE A 238 3.86 -8.59 -4.94
CA PHE A 238 4.13 -7.78 -3.75
C PHE A 238 5.09 -8.44 -2.73
N LEU A 239 5.04 -9.76 -2.63
CA LEU A 239 5.92 -10.54 -1.73
C LEU A 239 7.32 -10.76 -2.35
N ALA A 240 7.44 -10.57 -3.66
CA ALA A 240 8.72 -10.60 -4.35
C ALA A 240 9.44 -9.26 -4.19
N GLY A 241 10.76 -9.33 -4.00
CA GLY A 241 11.67 -8.17 -4.03
C GLY A 241 12.13 -7.85 -5.45
N ASP A 242 11.31 -8.14 -6.47
CA ASP A 242 11.71 -8.00 -7.86
C ASP A 242 11.53 -6.55 -8.31
N SER A 243 10.30 -6.07 -8.41
CA SER A 243 9.98 -4.70 -8.83
C SER A 243 10.00 -3.70 -7.66
N PRO A 244 10.96 -2.75 -7.57
CA PRO A 244 11.06 -1.83 -6.44
C PRO A 244 9.85 -0.89 -6.32
N LYS A 245 9.34 -0.40 -7.44
CA LYS A 245 8.11 0.42 -7.49
C LYS A 245 6.87 -0.31 -6.97
N THR A 246 6.91 -1.64 -6.83
CA THR A 246 5.82 -2.41 -6.23
C THR A 246 5.77 -2.27 -4.72
N ILE A 247 6.93 -2.21 -4.09
CA ILE A 247 7.08 -2.34 -2.64
C ILE A 247 7.60 -1.07 -1.95
N PHE A 248 8.15 -0.12 -2.72
CA PHE A 248 8.66 1.15 -2.23
C PHE A 248 7.98 2.34 -2.89
N ALA A 249 8.00 3.45 -2.16
CA ALA A 249 7.75 4.78 -2.68
C ALA A 249 8.71 5.77 -2.01
N GLY A 250 9.00 6.86 -2.71
CA GLY A 250 9.82 7.97 -2.22
C GLY A 250 8.95 9.12 -1.74
N THR A 251 9.44 9.90 -0.77
CA THR A 251 8.76 11.13 -0.35
C THR A 251 8.95 12.28 -1.33
N ARG A 252 9.92 12.18 -2.25
CA ARG A 252 10.11 13.07 -3.39
C ARG A 252 9.75 12.35 -4.68
N PHE A 253 9.05 13.05 -5.57
CA PHE A 253 8.82 12.56 -6.94
C PHE A 253 9.66 13.34 -7.95
N GLY A 254 10.51 12.64 -8.72
CA GLY A 254 11.41 13.24 -9.70
C GLY A 254 12.87 13.30 -9.25
N GLY A 255 13.70 14.06 -9.96
CA GLY A 255 15.14 14.16 -9.68
C GLY A 255 15.48 14.90 -8.37
N ALA A 256 16.78 15.02 -8.08
CA ALA A 256 17.30 15.59 -6.83
C ALA A 256 16.73 16.98 -6.49
N ASP A 257 16.59 17.86 -7.49
CA ASP A 257 16.08 19.23 -7.32
C ASP A 257 14.55 19.34 -7.36
N SER A 258 13.83 18.20 -7.40
CA SER A 258 12.37 18.20 -7.52
C SER A 258 11.70 18.74 -6.26
N LYS A 259 10.72 19.63 -6.46
CA LYS A 259 9.86 20.21 -5.42
C LYS A 259 8.46 19.60 -5.43
N VAL A 260 8.36 18.35 -5.90
CA VAL A 260 7.09 17.63 -6.03
C VAL A 260 7.01 16.59 -4.93
N SER A 261 5.95 16.69 -4.13
CA SER A 261 5.63 15.71 -3.09
C SER A 261 5.43 14.32 -3.69
N GLY A 262 5.92 13.32 -2.95
CA GLY A 262 5.71 11.91 -3.20
C GLY A 262 4.29 11.43 -2.87
N ILE A 263 3.36 12.32 -2.50
CA ILE A 263 1.92 12.00 -2.37
C ILE A 263 1.18 12.39 -3.65
N ALA A 264 0.38 11.45 -4.17
CA ALA A 264 -0.50 11.66 -5.30
C ALA A 264 -1.61 12.66 -4.95
N GLN A 265 -1.88 13.59 -5.88
CA GLN A 265 -2.90 14.62 -5.70
C GLN A 265 -4.32 14.10 -5.97
N GLY A 266 -4.45 12.87 -6.46
CA GLY A 266 -5.71 12.22 -6.74
C GLY A 266 -5.54 10.95 -7.58
N PRO A 267 -6.65 10.28 -7.94
CA PRO A 267 -6.63 9.03 -8.69
C PRO A 267 -6.09 9.18 -10.13
N ASP A 268 -6.14 10.39 -10.68
CA ASP A 268 -5.66 10.73 -12.03
C ASP A 268 -4.16 11.01 -12.10
N ASP A 269 -3.46 11.05 -10.96
CA ASP A 269 -1.99 11.14 -10.96
C ASP A 269 -1.43 9.86 -11.59
N GLY A 270 -0.67 9.99 -12.68
CA GLY A 270 -0.16 8.86 -13.46
C GLY A 270 1.10 8.20 -12.88
N ALA A 271 1.66 8.75 -11.78
CA ALA A 271 2.87 8.22 -11.17
C ALA A 271 2.62 6.90 -10.41
N ASN A 272 3.54 5.96 -10.51
CA ASN A 272 3.44 4.63 -9.87
C ASN A 272 4.43 4.42 -8.71
N THR A 273 5.18 5.45 -8.34
CA THR A 273 6.19 5.45 -7.27
C THR A 273 5.82 6.40 -6.11
N LYS A 274 4.57 6.87 -6.09
CA LYS A 274 4.03 7.77 -5.07
C LYS A 274 3.23 7.01 -4.01
N PHE A 275 3.09 7.63 -2.85
CA PHE A 275 2.07 7.33 -1.86
C PHE A 275 0.73 7.94 -2.26
N GLY A 276 -0.37 7.36 -1.78
CA GLY A 276 -1.70 7.85 -2.07
C GLY A 276 -2.79 6.89 -1.63
N SER A 277 -3.80 7.43 -0.95
CA SER A 277 -4.95 6.66 -0.47
C SER A 277 -6.09 6.63 -1.48
N GLU A 278 -6.91 5.58 -1.42
CA GLU A 278 -8.26 5.58 -2.01
C GLU A 278 -9.23 6.44 -1.18
N HIS A 279 -8.85 6.80 0.05
CA HIS A 279 -9.64 7.65 0.92
C HIS A 279 -9.36 9.12 0.57
N ASN A 280 -10.42 9.90 0.33
CA ASN A 280 -10.27 11.29 -0.10
C ASN A 280 -9.52 12.16 0.92
N GLY A 281 -8.47 12.84 0.44
CA GLY A 281 -7.83 13.98 1.10
C GLY A 281 -6.78 13.65 2.17
N LEU A 282 -6.61 12.38 2.54
CA LEU A 282 -5.62 11.94 3.52
C LEU A 282 -4.95 10.65 3.07
N THR A 283 -3.64 10.57 3.27
CA THR A 283 -2.85 9.35 3.08
C THR A 283 -2.30 8.91 4.42
N HIS A 284 -2.58 7.67 4.83
CA HIS A 284 -2.14 7.17 6.13
C HIS A 284 -0.74 6.59 6.08
N PHE A 285 0.03 6.89 7.12
CA PHE A 285 1.39 6.41 7.31
C PHE A 285 1.56 5.83 8.71
N MET A 286 2.36 4.77 8.79
CA MET A 286 2.91 4.21 10.00
C MET A 286 4.29 4.84 10.27
N PHE A 287 4.50 5.33 11.48
CA PHE A 287 5.75 5.90 11.95
C PHE A 287 6.62 4.84 12.64
N LEU A 288 7.92 5.11 12.77
CA LEU A 288 8.88 4.15 13.35
C LEU A 288 8.67 3.83 14.83
N ASP A 289 7.84 4.59 15.55
CA ASP A 289 7.36 4.26 16.91
C ASP A 289 6.07 3.40 16.90
N GLY A 290 5.52 3.12 15.73
CA GLY A 290 4.33 2.30 15.51
C GLY A 290 2.99 3.05 15.49
N HIS A 291 2.96 4.37 15.72
CA HIS A 291 1.69 5.11 15.60
C HIS A 291 1.31 5.33 14.13
N ILE A 292 0.01 5.54 13.89
CA ILE A 292 -0.54 5.80 12.54
C ILE A 292 -1.07 7.22 12.50
N LYS A 293 -0.67 8.00 11.48
CA LYS A 293 -1.17 9.35 11.23
C LYS A 293 -1.60 9.49 9.77
N GLY A 294 -2.70 10.20 9.54
CA GLY A 294 -3.12 10.60 8.21
C GLY A 294 -2.49 11.95 7.87
N LEU A 295 -1.67 12.00 6.82
CA LEU A 295 -1.09 13.23 6.30
C LEU A 295 -1.98 13.73 5.16
N LYS A 296 -2.13 15.06 5.03
CA LYS A 296 -2.88 15.63 3.91
C LYS A 296 -2.14 15.44 2.60
N ASN A 297 -2.87 15.25 1.51
CA ASN A 297 -2.27 15.07 0.20
C ASN A 297 -1.59 16.36 -0.31
N ASP A 298 -1.98 17.53 0.20
CA ASP A 298 -1.41 18.84 -0.10
C ASP A 298 -0.34 19.31 0.91
N ILE A 299 0.18 18.39 1.74
CA ILE A 299 1.30 18.67 2.65
C ILE A 299 2.49 19.27 1.90
N ASP A 300 3.18 20.22 2.54
CA ASP A 300 4.39 20.81 1.97
C ASP A 300 5.44 19.72 1.70
N TYR A 301 6.04 19.76 0.51
CA TYR A 301 6.95 18.71 0.07
C TYR A 301 8.22 18.65 0.93
N GLN A 302 8.67 19.76 1.54
CA GLN A 302 9.85 19.78 2.40
C GLN A 302 9.53 19.07 3.72
N VAL A 303 8.34 19.34 4.28
CA VAL A 303 7.86 18.66 5.49
C VAL A 303 7.72 17.16 5.26
N PHE A 304 7.16 16.77 4.11
CA PHE A 304 7.00 15.35 3.79
C PHE A 304 8.34 14.65 3.51
N ASN A 305 9.28 15.35 2.86
CA ASN A 305 10.64 14.86 2.66
C ASN A 305 11.34 14.59 3.99
N ALA A 306 11.27 15.56 4.91
CA ALA A 306 11.85 15.47 6.25
C ALA A 306 11.30 14.27 7.05
N ALA A 307 10.00 14.01 6.96
CA ALA A 307 9.40 12.84 7.62
C ALA A 307 9.89 11.51 7.00
N GLY A 308 10.30 11.52 5.74
CA GLY A 308 10.73 10.33 5.01
C GLY A 308 12.17 9.90 5.27
N THR A 309 12.99 10.76 5.84
CA THR A 309 14.42 10.51 6.08
C THR A 309 14.67 10.08 7.53
N ILE A 310 15.78 9.38 7.75
CA ILE A 310 16.19 8.92 9.09
C ILE A 310 17.19 9.87 9.76
N GLY A 311 17.75 10.83 9.03
CA GLY A 311 18.59 11.88 9.59
C GLY A 311 18.53 13.17 8.79
N GLY A 312 19.09 14.24 9.35
CA GLY A 312 18.96 15.61 8.84
C GLY A 312 18.84 16.62 9.98
N ASP A 313 18.47 16.15 11.17
CA ASP A 313 18.16 16.95 12.36
C ASP A 313 17.07 18.00 12.08
N GLU A 314 16.16 17.65 11.16
CA GLU A 314 15.11 18.52 10.66
C GLU A 314 13.97 18.56 11.69
N ILE A 315 13.80 19.71 12.35
CA ILE A 315 12.69 19.88 13.30
C ILE A 315 11.41 20.10 12.50
N ILE A 316 10.60 19.06 12.41
CA ILE A 316 9.26 19.15 11.83
C ILE A 316 8.30 19.68 12.91
N PRO A 317 7.64 20.84 12.71
CA PRO A 317 6.62 21.31 13.64
C PRO A 317 5.50 20.27 13.78
N GLU A 318 5.00 20.02 15.00
CA GLU A 318 3.94 19.01 15.23
C GLU A 318 2.66 19.29 14.43
N ASP A 319 2.38 20.56 14.13
CA ASP A 319 1.25 21.03 13.33
C ASP A 319 1.48 20.95 11.82
N ALA A 320 2.71 20.66 11.39
CA ALA A 320 3.06 20.47 9.98
C ALA A 320 2.79 19.05 9.47
N LEU A 321 2.76 18.05 10.37
CA LEU A 321 2.40 16.65 10.07
C LEU A 321 0.93 16.37 10.39
#